data_AF-A0A5C7MDK9-F1
#
_entry.id   AF-A0A5C7MDK9-F1
#
_cell.length_a   1.000
_cell.length_b   1.000
_cell.length_c   1.000
_cell.angle_alpha   90.00
_cell.angle_beta   90.00
_cell.angle_gamma   90.00
#
_symmetry.space_group_name_H-M   'P 1'
#
loop_
_entity.id
_entity.type
_entity.pdbx_description
1 polymer ?
#
loop_
_entity_poly.entity_id
_entity_poly.type
_entity_poly.pdbx_seq_one_letter_code
_entity_poly.pdbx_strand_id
1 'polypeptide(L)'
;MTQLFNNNATTTLSASLASGTTSMSVGSSSSFTAPTGEDFLMVTLIRASDSAIEVIKVTNITGTTWTIVRAQEGTTALNFVAGDKVELRVTAGFLQGLQFGRLLNVRVITTTPYVYMETPGTKHCYIIGTGGGGG
;
A
#
# COMPACT_ATOMS: atom_id res chain seq x y z
N MET A 1 4.30 3.11 -8.94
CA MET A 1 3.90 2.60 -7.61
C MET A 1 2.97 3.59 -6.93
N THR A 2 1.74 3.17 -6.58
CA THR A 2 0.80 3.98 -5.80
C THR A 2 0.36 3.22 -4.56
N GLN A 3 0.29 3.90 -3.42
CA GLN A 3 -0.36 3.34 -2.24
C GLN A 3 -1.87 3.46 -2.39
N LEU A 4 -2.58 2.34 -2.33
CA LEU A 4 -4.03 2.26 -2.41
C LEU A 4 -4.66 2.44 -1.02
N PHE A 5 -5.87 2.99 -0.99
CA PHE A 5 -6.62 3.24 0.23
C PHE A 5 -8.08 2.82 0.07
N ASN A 6 -8.63 2.19 1.11
CA ASN A 6 -10.04 1.85 1.21
C ASN A 6 -10.57 2.33 2.57
N ASN A 7 -11.78 2.90 2.60
CA ASN A 7 -12.39 3.34 3.84
C ASN A 7 -12.79 2.13 4.70
N ASN A 8 -12.40 2.14 5.97
CA ASN A 8 -12.85 1.16 6.98
C ASN A 8 -12.57 -0.31 6.61
N ALA A 9 -11.51 -0.58 5.83
CA ALA A 9 -11.17 -1.93 5.41
C ALA A 9 -10.51 -2.72 6.55
N THR A 10 -11.20 -3.78 6.98
CA THR A 10 -10.76 -4.70 8.04
C THR A 10 -11.09 -6.14 7.67
N THR A 11 -10.29 -7.07 8.18
CA THR A 11 -10.48 -8.52 8.09
C THR A 11 -9.72 -9.20 9.24
N THR A 12 -9.69 -10.53 9.24
CA THR A 12 -8.93 -11.34 10.19
C THR A 12 -8.08 -12.35 9.44
N LEU A 13 -6.99 -12.82 10.07
CA LEU A 13 -6.23 -13.96 9.55
C LEU A 13 -7.08 -15.23 9.58
N SER A 14 -7.09 -16.00 8.50
CA SER A 14 -7.76 -17.31 8.44
C SER A 14 -6.83 -18.48 8.76
N ALA A 15 -5.52 -18.23 8.86
CA ALA A 15 -4.49 -19.21 9.23
C ALA A 15 -3.38 -18.54 10.05
N SER A 16 -2.52 -19.35 10.68
CA SER A 16 -1.34 -18.82 11.36
C SER A 16 -0.36 -18.19 10.37
N LEU A 17 0.40 -17.20 10.85
CA LEU A 17 1.39 -16.47 10.07
C LEU A 17 2.70 -16.41 10.86
N ALA A 18 3.70 -17.18 10.45
CA ALA A 18 5.00 -17.16 11.09
C ALA A 18 5.82 -15.92 10.69
N SER A 19 6.72 -15.51 11.57
CA SER A 19 7.73 -14.49 11.27
C SER A 19 8.62 -14.98 10.12
N GLY A 20 8.58 -14.27 8.99
CA GLY A 20 9.35 -14.61 7.78
C GLY A 20 8.52 -15.12 6.60
N THR A 21 7.24 -15.44 6.78
CA THR A 21 6.36 -15.78 5.64
C THR A 21 6.01 -14.52 4.84
N THR A 22 5.95 -14.68 3.51
CA THR A 22 5.61 -13.64 2.53
C THR A 22 4.23 -13.84 1.89
N SER A 23 3.48 -14.83 2.37
CA SER A 23 2.10 -15.07 2.01
C SER A 23 1.25 -15.22 3.27
N MET A 24 0.03 -14.68 3.23
CA MET A 24 -0.95 -14.80 4.30
C MET A 24 -2.34 -15.09 3.73
N SER A 25 -3.17 -15.74 4.54
CA SER A 25 -4.57 -16.00 4.22
C SER A 25 -5.48 -15.22 5.16
N VAL A 26 -6.49 -14.56 4.60
CA VAL A 26 -7.47 -13.76 5.35
C VAL A 26 -8.87 -14.36 5.28
N GLY A 27 -9.79 -13.93 6.16
CA GLY A 27 -11.18 -14.35 6.13
C GLY A 27 -11.96 -13.75 4.94
N SER A 28 -11.70 -12.49 4.60
CA SER A 28 -12.24 -11.82 3.41
C SER A 28 -11.29 -10.74 2.88
N SER A 29 -11.30 -10.53 1.57
CA SER A 29 -10.60 -9.42 0.89
C SER A 29 -11.56 -8.39 0.28
N SER A 30 -12.88 -8.54 0.44
CA SER A 30 -13.88 -7.78 -0.33
C SER A 30 -13.85 -6.26 -0.10
N SER A 31 -13.35 -5.82 1.06
CA SER A 31 -13.19 -4.40 1.41
C SER A 31 -11.85 -3.81 0.96
N PHE A 32 -10.98 -4.61 0.33
CA PHE A 32 -9.63 -4.22 -0.09
C PHE A 32 -9.52 -4.23 -1.61
N THR A 33 -9.03 -3.14 -2.20
CA THR A 33 -8.72 -3.10 -3.63
C THR A 33 -7.43 -3.86 -3.88
N ALA A 34 -7.48 -4.89 -4.75
CA ALA A 34 -6.30 -5.64 -5.13
C ALA A 34 -5.26 -4.74 -5.83
N PRO A 35 -3.99 -4.72 -5.38
CA PRO A 35 -2.94 -3.97 -6.06
C PRO A 35 -2.68 -4.51 -7.48
N THR A 36 -2.35 -3.61 -8.41
CA THR A 36 -1.94 -3.97 -9.78
C THR A 36 -0.57 -3.38 -10.09
N GLY A 37 0.24 -4.08 -10.90
CA GLY A 37 1.60 -3.61 -11.22
C GLY A 37 2.46 -3.46 -9.96
N GLU A 38 2.92 -2.24 -9.69
CA GLU A 38 3.74 -1.91 -8.52
C GLU A 38 2.95 -1.18 -7.41
N ASP A 39 1.62 -1.19 -7.47
CA ASP A 39 0.80 -0.63 -6.41
C ASP A 39 0.86 -1.50 -5.16
N PHE A 40 0.46 -0.93 -4.02
CA PHE A 40 0.48 -1.64 -2.74
C PHE A 40 -0.52 -1.08 -1.74
N LEU A 41 -0.84 -1.88 -0.71
CA LEU A 41 -1.58 -1.43 0.48
C LEU A 41 -0.63 -1.47 1.68
N MET A 42 -0.77 -0.52 2.61
CA MET A 42 -0.18 -0.65 3.95
C MET A 42 -1.26 -1.11 4.91
N VAL A 43 -0.97 -2.20 5.63
CA VAL A 43 -1.91 -2.87 6.52
C VAL A 43 -1.24 -3.08 7.88
N THR A 44 -2.01 -2.93 8.94
CA THR A 44 -1.60 -3.17 10.31
C THR A 44 -2.17 -4.51 10.77
N LEU A 45 -1.29 -5.45 11.12
CA LEU A 45 -1.63 -6.67 11.83
C LEU A 45 -1.65 -6.38 13.33
N ILE A 46 -2.65 -6.87 14.05
CA ILE A 46 -2.78 -6.68 15.50
C ILE A 46 -3.05 -8.03 16.14
N ARG A 47 -2.13 -8.46 17.00
CA ARG A 47 -2.23 -9.75 17.69
C ARG A 47 -3.24 -9.65 18.82
N ALA A 48 -4.21 -10.56 18.85
CA ALA A 48 -5.29 -10.52 19.82
C ALA A 48 -4.84 -10.79 21.25
N SER A 49 -3.75 -11.56 21.45
CA SER A 49 -3.29 -11.97 22.78
C SER A 49 -2.66 -10.86 23.60
N ASP A 50 -1.96 -9.92 22.97
CA ASP A 50 -1.14 -8.89 23.63
C ASP A 50 -1.22 -7.51 22.98
N SER A 51 -2.05 -7.36 21.94
CA SER A 51 -2.15 -6.14 21.13
C SER A 51 -0.83 -5.71 20.47
N ALA A 52 0.14 -6.61 20.29
CA ALA A 52 1.33 -6.32 19.52
C ALA A 52 0.98 -6.03 18.06
N ILE A 53 1.71 -5.09 17.46
CA ILE A 53 1.42 -4.54 16.13
C ILE A 53 2.57 -4.79 15.18
N GLU A 54 2.23 -5.15 13.94
CA GLU A 54 3.16 -5.14 12.80
C GLU A 54 2.53 -4.37 11.63
N VAL A 55 3.30 -3.47 11.01
CA VAL A 55 2.90 -2.85 9.73
C VAL A 55 3.49 -3.68 8.61
N ILE A 56 2.67 -4.06 7.64
CA ILE A 56 3.05 -4.85 6.48
C ILE A 56 2.66 -4.13 5.19
N LYS A 57 3.37 -4.42 4.11
CA LYS A 57 3.03 -3.99 2.76
C LYS A 57 2.42 -5.16 1.99
N VAL A 58 1.23 -4.98 1.44
CA VAL A 58 0.56 -5.98 0.59
C VAL A 58 0.78 -5.61 -0.87
N THR A 59 1.34 -6.51 -1.67
CA THR A 59 1.70 -6.27 -3.07
C THR A 59 0.83 -7.02 -4.07
N ASN A 60 0.07 -8.01 -3.63
CA ASN A 60 -0.92 -8.71 -4.47
C ASN A 60 -2.01 -9.34 -3.60
N ILE A 61 -3.23 -9.41 -4.14
CA ILE A 61 -4.39 -10.09 -3.55
C ILE A 61 -4.99 -11.01 -4.61
N THR A 62 -5.10 -12.31 -4.30
CA THR A 62 -5.76 -13.30 -5.16
C THR A 62 -6.73 -14.12 -4.32
N GLY A 63 -8.03 -13.89 -4.52
CA GLY A 63 -9.07 -14.42 -3.62
C GLY A 63 -8.83 -13.93 -2.19
N THR A 64 -8.57 -14.86 -1.27
CA THR A 64 -8.24 -14.59 0.14
C THR A 64 -6.77 -14.81 0.49
N THR A 65 -5.92 -15.00 -0.52
CA THR A 65 -4.46 -15.15 -0.34
C THR A 65 -3.76 -13.86 -0.76
N TRP A 66 -2.97 -13.30 0.16
CA TRP A 66 -2.25 -12.04 -0.03
C TRP A 66 -0.75 -12.31 -0.11
N THR A 67 -0.06 -11.59 -0.99
CA THR A 67 1.41 -11.52 -1.04
C THR A 67 1.87 -10.28 -0.29
N ILE A 68 2.82 -10.45 0.63
CA ILE A 68 3.17 -9.43 1.62
C ILE A 68 4.68 -9.27 1.80
N VAL A 69 5.07 -8.07 2.21
CA VAL A 69 6.39 -7.74 2.76
C VAL A 69 6.21 -7.35 4.23
N ARG A 70 6.95 -8.01 5.11
CA ARG A 70 6.85 -7.92 6.56
C ARG A 70 7.64 -6.72 7.12
N ALA A 71 7.44 -6.42 8.41
CA ALA A 71 8.31 -5.51 9.16
C ALA A 71 8.52 -4.14 8.50
N GLN A 72 7.42 -3.46 8.12
CA GLN A 72 7.48 -2.11 7.54
C GLN A 72 7.52 -1.04 8.63
N GLU A 73 8.00 0.15 8.26
CA GLU A 73 8.01 1.34 9.12
C GLU A 73 8.68 1.12 10.49
N GLY A 74 9.73 0.29 10.53
CA GLY A 74 10.48 0.00 11.76
C GLY A 74 9.80 -0.99 12.70
N THR A 75 8.66 -1.58 12.32
CA THR A 75 8.07 -2.70 13.07
C THR A 75 8.87 -3.98 12.88
N THR A 76 8.71 -4.95 13.78
CA THR A 76 9.37 -6.26 13.70
C THR A 76 8.41 -7.31 13.16
N ALA A 77 8.92 -8.29 12.40
CA ALA A 77 8.11 -9.41 11.93
C ALA A 77 7.70 -10.30 13.11
N LEU A 78 6.39 -10.44 13.32
CA LEU A 78 5.78 -11.13 14.46
C LEU A 78 5.13 -12.46 14.02
N ASN A 79 4.95 -13.38 14.98
CA ASN A 79 4.07 -14.52 14.78
C ASN A 79 2.62 -14.12 15.05
N PHE A 80 1.68 -14.57 14.21
CA PHE A 80 0.25 -14.38 14.40
C PHE A 80 -0.48 -15.72 14.24
N VAL A 81 -1.70 -15.77 14.75
CA VAL A 81 -2.60 -16.93 14.68
C VAL A 81 -3.88 -16.55 13.94
N ALA A 82 -4.66 -17.56 13.54
CA ALA A 82 -5.98 -17.32 12.96
C ALA A 82 -6.86 -16.52 13.94
N GLY A 83 -7.63 -15.57 13.41
CA GLY A 83 -8.46 -14.65 14.19
C GLY A 83 -7.77 -13.33 14.57
N ASP A 84 -6.45 -13.23 14.46
CA ASP A 84 -5.74 -11.96 14.64
C ASP A 84 -6.21 -10.93 13.59
N LYS A 85 -6.22 -9.65 13.98
CA LYS A 85 -6.85 -8.59 13.19
C LYS A 85 -5.92 -8.08 12.09
N VAL A 86 -6.53 -7.68 10.98
CA VAL A 86 -5.87 -7.14 9.79
C VAL A 86 -6.63 -5.88 9.38
N GLU A 87 -6.00 -4.71 9.47
CA GLU A 87 -6.68 -3.43 9.24
C GLU A 87 -5.88 -2.54 8.29
N LEU A 88 -6.53 -2.00 7.26
CA LEU A 88 -5.95 -0.92 6.47
C LEU A 88 -6.00 0.37 7.30
N ARG A 89 -4.83 0.92 7.60
CA ARG A 89 -4.69 2.16 8.37
C ARG A 89 -3.84 3.17 7.61
N VAL A 90 -4.15 4.44 7.80
CA VAL A 90 -3.21 5.51 7.46
C VAL A 90 -2.01 5.39 8.39
N THR A 91 -0.81 5.28 7.81
CA THR A 91 0.43 5.08 8.57
C THR A 91 1.19 6.39 8.76
N ALA A 92 2.06 6.43 9.78
CA ALA A 92 2.94 7.56 10.00
C ALA A 92 3.92 7.74 8.83
N GLY A 93 4.47 6.65 8.27
CA GLY A 93 5.33 6.70 7.10
C GLY A 93 4.65 7.34 5.89
N PHE A 94 3.36 7.05 5.67
CA PHE A 94 2.59 7.72 4.62
C PHE A 94 2.48 9.23 4.87
N LEU A 95 2.01 9.64 6.06
CA LEU A 95 1.81 11.06 6.37
C LEU A 95 3.12 11.87 6.40
N GLN A 96 4.22 11.28 6.87
CA GLN A 96 5.54 11.91 6.80
C GLN A 96 6.05 12.03 5.36
N GLY A 97 5.64 11.12 4.48
CA GLY A 97 5.84 11.24 3.04
C GLY A 97 5.08 12.41 2.42
N LEU A 98 4.04 12.94 3.07
CA LEU A 98 3.34 14.15 2.64
C LEU A 98 4.14 15.39 3.09
N GLN A 99 5.32 15.60 2.53
CA GLN A 99 6.06 16.85 2.75
C GLN A 99 5.29 18.02 2.11
N PHE A 100 5.31 19.18 2.77
CA PHE A 100 4.73 20.41 2.22
C PHE A 100 5.28 20.69 0.82
N GLY A 101 4.39 20.93 -0.14
CA GLY A 101 4.76 21.19 -1.53
C GLY A 101 4.93 19.96 -2.42
N ARG A 102 4.83 18.73 -1.89
CA ARG A 102 4.86 17.52 -2.72
C ARG A 102 3.46 17.14 -3.18
N LEU A 103 3.27 17.07 -4.50
CA LEU A 103 2.03 16.58 -5.10
C LEU A 103 1.89 15.07 -4.92
N LEU A 104 0.68 14.61 -4.65
CA LEU A 104 0.32 13.19 -4.63
C LEU A 104 -0.12 12.72 -6.02
N ASN A 105 0.05 11.42 -6.29
CA ASN A 105 -0.31 10.78 -7.56
C ASN A 105 0.31 11.45 -8.80
N VAL A 106 1.56 11.93 -8.68
CA VAL A 106 2.29 12.54 -9.81
C VAL A 106 2.65 11.47 -10.84
N ARG A 107 2.22 11.67 -12.08
CA ARG A 107 2.64 10.85 -13.23
C ARG A 107 3.96 11.39 -13.77
N VAL A 108 5.01 10.56 -13.75
CA VAL A 108 6.28 10.87 -14.42
C VAL A 108 6.19 10.39 -15.89
N ILE A 109 6.46 11.28 -16.83
CA ILE A 109 6.44 10.99 -18.28
C ILE A 109 7.89 11.00 -18.76
N THR A 110 8.41 9.84 -19.13
CA THR A 110 9.83 9.67 -19.50
C THR A 110 10.07 9.30 -20.96
N THR A 111 9.01 8.99 -21.73
CA THR A 111 9.11 8.52 -23.11
C THR A 111 8.62 9.55 -24.12
N THR A 112 9.31 9.69 -25.25
CA THR A 112 8.92 10.55 -26.37
C THR A 112 7.80 9.93 -27.21
N PRO A 113 6.80 10.70 -27.67
CA PRO A 113 6.59 12.12 -27.36
C PRO A 113 6.12 12.28 -25.90
N TYR A 114 6.63 13.28 -25.18
CA TYR A 114 6.30 13.53 -23.77
C TYR A 114 4.84 14.01 -23.62
N VAL A 115 3.89 13.10 -23.84
CA VAL A 115 2.46 13.38 -23.90
C VAL A 115 1.81 13.01 -22.58
N TYR A 116 1.16 13.98 -21.96
CA TYR A 116 0.22 13.74 -20.87
C TYR A 116 -1.15 13.41 -21.47
N MET A 117 -1.65 12.20 -21.23
CA MET A 117 -3.02 11.82 -21.53
C MET A 117 -3.84 12.05 -20.26
N GLU A 118 -4.71 13.06 -20.28
CA GLU A 118 -5.53 13.42 -19.14
C GLU A 118 -6.51 12.32 -18.75
N THR A 119 -6.64 12.07 -17.45
CA THR A 119 -7.74 11.25 -16.95
C THR A 119 -9.05 12.01 -17.19
N PRO A 120 -10.11 11.36 -17.73
CA PRO A 120 -11.39 12.02 -17.96
C PRO A 120 -11.86 12.80 -16.74
N GLY A 121 -12.15 14.09 -16.93
CA GLY A 121 -12.58 14.99 -15.85
C GLY A 121 -11.48 15.86 -15.23
N THR A 122 -10.21 15.69 -15.62
CA THR A 122 -9.12 16.60 -15.19
C THR A 122 -9.42 18.03 -15.65
N LYS A 123 -9.44 18.99 -14.71
CA LYS A 123 -9.67 20.44 -15.02
C LYS A 123 -8.39 21.26 -14.99
N HIS A 124 -7.41 20.83 -14.20
CA HIS A 124 -6.12 21.48 -14.07
C HIS A 124 -5.02 20.42 -13.96
N CYS A 125 -3.86 20.69 -14.55
CA CYS A 125 -2.64 19.90 -14.33
C CYS A 125 -1.49 20.85 -13.99
N TYR A 126 -0.58 20.40 -13.13
CA TYR A 126 0.67 21.08 -12.84
C TYR A 126 1.80 20.28 -13.45
N ILE A 127 2.57 20.90 -14.35
CA ILE A 127 3.64 20.25 -15.10
C ILE A 127 4.97 20.87 -14.65
N ILE A 128 5.88 20.02 -14.14
CA ILE A 128 7.28 20.38 -13.92
C ILE A 128 8.10 19.75 -15.04
N GLY A 129 8.60 20.56 -15.97
CA GLY A 129 9.56 20.12 -16.97
C GLY A 129 10.99 20.37 -16.47
N THR A 130 11.84 19.35 -16.44
CA THR A 130 13.29 19.55 -16.42
C THR A 130 13.72 19.98 -17.83
N GLY A 131 13.95 21.28 -18.03
CA GLY A 131 14.42 21.80 -19.31
C GLY A 131 15.77 21.18 -19.68
N GLY A 132 15.83 20.44 -20.78
CA GLY A 132 17.08 20.08 -21.43
C GLY A 132 17.67 21.35 -22.05
N GLY A 133 18.78 21.84 -21.50
CA GLY A 133 19.52 22.96 -22.10
C GLY A 133 19.93 22.59 -23.51
N GLY A 134 19.38 23.29 -24.51
CA GLY A 134 19.81 23.20 -25.89
C GLY A 134 21.12 23.95 -26.05
N GLY A 135 22.18 23.21 -26.39
CA GLY A 135 23.39 23.71 -27.05
C GLY A 135 23.46 23.12 -28.45
#